data_AF-A0A3B1CJN2-F1
#
_entry.id   AF-A0A3B1CJN2-F1
#
_cell.length_a   1.000
_cell.length_b   1.000
_cell.length_c   1.000
_cell.angle_alpha   90.00
_cell.angle_beta   90.00
_cell.angle_gamma   90.00
#
_symmetry.space_group_name_H-M   'P 1'
#
loop_
_entity.id
_entity.type
_entity.pdbx_description
1 polymer ?
#
loop_
_entity_poly.entity_id
_entity_poly.type
_entity_poly.pdbx_seq_one_letter_code
_entity_poly.pdbx_strand_id
1 'polypeptide(L)'
;KVSKFIQHNSDIEDQRTAAGAILGQLVGGIKKDVVLSNKIVDPAHTHHVVIYGWHQLNGQPIQPLYNGHLNTYVDYSHGIRFINSKMLIDSNLVKYQDVLMDDKLYKILSDEDGPMEQPSYLKIPGIPDTPRSFGVINFESNKLKIVLEPDSTVVSYKIYLSGNGVDFNEPIEVSPENLIIDGLTENSIYYIKIKAVNQIGESGYTEVLAAVPSSNMDLNLLIVNGFDRGIDGNTHDFVRQHGSAFHYNSVNFNSASNEAIINGLVDLNDYSIVDYILGGESTADETFNSAEQSIVSNYLMNGGNLFVTGSEIAWDLDYKGNSSDKNFIWNFLKMKYAADAPYGISSTYYKVELVDNDYIQTPQSFSFDNGTHGTYNVKWPDVILETQGSNGFIKYSDLDTSNGYAGLMFEGLFPNGTEPGKIITLGFPFETIYPESTRNIFTSEILKFFDIPNSVAQTSTTQVPSSFYLYQNYPNPFNPTTTIRYSIPRYGGQANVASSFSSSLVILKVYDLLGREVATLVNKQQEPGNYEVVFNASQLSSGTYLYRLSVGDLTSVKKMILLK
;
A
#
# COMPACT_ATOMS: atom_id res chain seq x y z
N LYS A 1 -18.85 26.02 -31.63
CA LYS A 1 -19.28 25.48 -30.31
C LYS A 1 -18.48 26.08 -29.14
N VAL A 2 -17.16 26.30 -29.26
CA VAL A 2 -16.34 26.93 -28.20
C VAL A 2 -16.65 28.41 -27.94
N SER A 3 -16.97 29.20 -28.98
CA SER A 3 -17.24 30.65 -28.83
C SER A 3 -18.41 30.99 -27.90
N LYS A 4 -19.50 30.21 -27.93
CA LYS A 4 -20.65 30.40 -27.05
C LYS A 4 -20.35 30.04 -25.60
N PHE A 5 -19.52 29.02 -25.38
CA PHE A 5 -19.04 28.65 -24.05
C PHE A 5 -18.15 29.77 -23.46
N ILE A 6 -17.20 30.29 -24.24
CA ILE A 6 -16.36 31.43 -23.84
C ILE A 6 -17.20 32.65 -23.50
N GLN A 7 -18.17 32.99 -24.35
CA GLN A 7 -19.07 34.11 -24.11
C GLN A 7 -19.83 33.93 -22.78
N HIS A 8 -20.46 32.78 -22.57
CA HIS A 8 -21.22 32.51 -21.36
C HIS A 8 -20.34 32.50 -20.11
N ASN A 9 -19.11 31.99 -20.19
CA ASN A 9 -18.17 32.04 -19.07
C ASN A 9 -17.76 33.48 -18.74
N SER A 10 -17.57 34.32 -19.76
CA SER A 10 -17.30 35.76 -19.57
C SER A 10 -18.48 36.46 -18.90
N ASP A 11 -19.70 36.20 -19.37
CA ASP A 11 -20.91 36.82 -18.80
C ASP A 11 -21.09 36.46 -17.31
N ILE A 12 -20.74 35.22 -16.92
CA ILE A 12 -20.76 34.77 -15.51
C ILE A 12 -19.69 35.50 -14.69
N GLU A 13 -18.46 35.63 -15.20
CA GLU A 13 -17.37 36.33 -14.50
C GLU A 13 -17.66 37.82 -14.34
N ASP A 14 -18.27 38.45 -15.35
CA ASP A 14 -18.69 39.85 -15.32
C ASP A 14 -19.79 40.06 -14.26
N GLN A 15 -20.78 39.17 -14.20
CA GLN A 15 -21.82 39.20 -13.17
C GLN A 15 -21.27 38.97 -11.76
N ARG A 16 -20.36 38.00 -11.59
CA ARG A 16 -19.68 37.75 -10.31
C ARG A 16 -18.94 39.01 -9.83
N THR A 17 -18.20 39.64 -10.73
CA THR A 17 -17.43 40.86 -10.44
C THR A 17 -18.36 42.03 -10.11
N ALA A 18 -19.44 42.22 -10.87
CA ALA A 18 -20.43 43.27 -10.63
C ALA A 18 -21.17 43.10 -9.29
N ALA A 19 -21.39 41.86 -8.84
CA ALA A 19 -21.97 41.54 -7.54
C ALA A 19 -20.98 41.68 -6.37
N GLY A 20 -19.70 41.99 -6.63
CA GLY A 20 -18.65 42.08 -5.60
C GLY A 20 -18.23 40.74 -5.01
N ALA A 21 -18.57 39.62 -5.66
CA ALA A 21 -18.21 38.29 -5.19
C ALA A 21 -16.74 37.97 -5.48
N ILE A 22 -16.06 37.29 -4.54
CA ILE A 22 -14.63 36.94 -4.66
C ILE A 22 -14.44 35.53 -5.23
N LEU A 23 -13.29 35.27 -5.84
CA LEU A 23 -12.93 33.91 -6.27
C LEU A 23 -12.86 32.99 -5.06
N GLY A 24 -13.44 31.79 -5.18
CA GLY A 24 -13.57 30.81 -4.09
C GLY A 24 -14.86 30.93 -3.26
N GLN A 25 -15.66 31.99 -3.44
CA GLN A 25 -16.98 32.09 -2.82
C GLN A 25 -17.99 31.15 -3.51
N LEU A 26 -18.78 30.40 -2.72
CA LEU A 26 -19.86 29.58 -3.26
C LEU A 26 -20.97 30.47 -3.83
N VAL A 27 -21.14 30.40 -5.16
CA VAL A 27 -22.22 31.05 -5.91
C VAL A 27 -23.14 30.00 -6.53
N GLY A 28 -24.43 30.06 -6.19
CA GLY A 28 -25.50 29.24 -6.78
C GLY A 28 -26.19 29.96 -7.95
N GLY A 29 -26.93 29.23 -8.78
CA GLY A 29 -27.82 29.83 -9.79
C GLY A 29 -27.14 30.48 -11.00
N ILE A 30 -25.83 30.33 -11.18
CA ILE A 30 -25.08 30.86 -12.35
C ILE A 30 -25.07 29.91 -13.55
N LYS A 31 -25.32 28.61 -13.32
CA LYS A 31 -25.40 27.54 -14.33
C LYS A 31 -26.57 26.62 -13.99
N LYS A 32 -26.92 25.72 -14.91
CA LYS A 32 -27.80 24.58 -14.61
C LYS A 32 -26.95 23.51 -13.95
N ASP A 33 -27.27 23.12 -12.73
CA ASP A 33 -26.56 22.06 -12.02
C ASP A 33 -27.38 20.76 -12.09
N VAL A 34 -26.70 19.62 -12.23
CA VAL A 34 -27.31 18.32 -11.92
C VAL A 34 -27.41 18.21 -10.40
N VAL A 35 -28.61 18.01 -9.87
CA VAL A 35 -28.89 18.06 -8.43
C VAL A 35 -29.51 16.75 -7.94
N LEU A 36 -29.46 16.53 -6.62
CA LEU A 36 -30.22 15.47 -5.96
C LEU A 36 -31.63 15.95 -5.64
N SER A 37 -32.64 15.09 -5.83
CA SER A 37 -34.05 15.42 -5.66
C SER A 37 -34.92 14.16 -5.60
N ASN A 38 -36.08 14.21 -4.94
CA ASN A 38 -37.07 13.12 -5.03
C ASN A 38 -37.64 12.94 -6.42
N LYS A 39 -37.45 13.88 -7.35
CA LYS A 39 -37.79 13.66 -8.77
C LYS A 39 -36.94 12.58 -9.45
N ILE A 40 -35.85 12.12 -8.83
CA ILE A 40 -35.01 11.04 -9.34
C ILE A 40 -35.77 9.70 -9.35
N VAL A 41 -36.61 9.45 -8.34
CA VAL A 41 -37.37 8.19 -8.20
C VAL A 41 -38.69 8.19 -8.97
N ASP A 42 -38.92 9.20 -9.82
CA ASP A 42 -40.13 9.28 -10.64
C ASP A 42 -40.26 8.03 -11.54
N PRO A 43 -41.26 7.16 -11.31
CA PRO A 43 -41.40 5.91 -12.04
C PRO A 43 -41.74 6.13 -13.52
N ALA A 44 -42.20 7.33 -13.91
CA ALA A 44 -42.42 7.68 -15.30
C ALA A 44 -41.12 8.07 -16.04
N HIS A 45 -40.02 8.32 -15.32
CA HIS A 45 -38.78 8.89 -15.85
C HIS A 45 -37.50 8.15 -15.39
N THR A 46 -37.42 6.84 -15.60
CA THR A 46 -36.42 5.92 -14.98
C THR A 46 -34.94 6.04 -15.39
N HIS A 47 -34.53 6.99 -16.24
CA HIS A 47 -33.13 7.16 -16.67
C HIS A 47 -32.77 8.65 -16.89
N HIS A 48 -33.33 9.52 -16.05
CA HIS A 48 -33.21 10.96 -16.21
C HIS A 48 -32.34 11.58 -15.13
N VAL A 49 -31.78 12.74 -15.46
CA VAL A 49 -31.15 13.63 -14.50
C VAL A 49 -32.14 14.72 -14.10
N VAL A 50 -32.10 15.10 -12.83
CA VAL A 50 -32.78 16.28 -12.31
C VAL A 50 -31.82 17.45 -12.41
N ILE A 51 -32.24 18.48 -13.11
CA ILE A 51 -31.50 19.72 -13.25
C ILE A 51 -32.22 20.86 -12.55
N TYR A 52 -31.43 21.75 -11.96
CA TYR A 52 -31.90 22.96 -11.32
C TYR A 52 -30.88 24.08 -11.50
N GLY A 53 -31.33 25.31 -11.67
CA GLY A 53 -30.42 26.45 -11.75
C GLY A 53 -31.05 27.69 -12.36
N TRP A 54 -30.20 28.67 -12.66
CA TRP A 54 -30.56 29.99 -13.18
C TRP A 54 -31.70 30.68 -12.43
N HIS A 55 -31.36 31.70 -11.66
CA HIS A 55 -32.35 32.51 -10.95
C HIS A 55 -32.38 33.91 -11.52
N GLN A 56 -33.59 34.47 -11.58
CA GLN A 56 -33.76 35.91 -11.72
C GLN A 56 -33.20 36.60 -10.46
N LEU A 57 -32.87 37.89 -10.55
CA LEU A 57 -32.37 38.68 -9.42
C LEU A 57 -33.35 38.74 -8.23
N ASN A 58 -34.63 38.43 -8.45
CA ASN A 58 -35.66 38.33 -7.42
C ASN A 58 -35.74 36.93 -6.76
N GLY A 59 -34.82 36.01 -7.09
CA GLY A 59 -34.79 34.64 -6.57
C GLY A 59 -35.76 33.66 -7.24
N GLN A 60 -36.53 34.08 -8.25
CA GLN A 60 -37.39 33.16 -8.98
C GLN A 60 -36.57 32.31 -9.96
N PRO A 61 -36.73 30.98 -9.96
CA PRO A 61 -35.98 30.12 -10.88
C PRO A 61 -36.47 30.35 -12.32
N ILE A 62 -35.53 30.64 -13.22
CA ILE A 62 -35.73 30.61 -14.67
C ILE A 62 -35.83 29.16 -15.12
N GLN A 63 -34.96 28.29 -14.58
CA GLN A 63 -35.03 26.84 -14.76
C GLN A 63 -35.52 26.22 -13.43
N PRO A 64 -36.83 25.99 -13.27
CA PRO A 64 -37.32 25.23 -12.14
C PRO A 64 -36.79 23.79 -12.20
N LEU A 65 -36.90 23.09 -11.08
CA LEU A 65 -36.49 21.69 -10.93
C LEU A 65 -37.14 20.82 -12.02
N TYR A 66 -36.31 20.20 -12.86
CA TYR A 66 -36.76 19.54 -14.09
C TYR A 66 -36.05 18.20 -14.29
N ASN A 67 -36.82 17.13 -14.55
CA ASN A 67 -36.35 15.75 -14.70
C ASN A 67 -36.59 15.17 -16.11
N GLY A 68 -36.76 16.01 -17.14
CA GLY A 68 -37.07 15.54 -18.49
C GLY A 68 -35.85 15.29 -19.39
N HIS A 69 -34.62 15.39 -18.86
CA HIS A 69 -33.40 15.07 -19.62
C HIS A 69 -32.86 13.69 -19.25
N LEU A 70 -32.55 12.87 -20.26
CA LEU A 70 -31.88 11.59 -20.05
C LEU A 70 -30.49 11.79 -19.42
N ASN A 71 -30.02 10.79 -18.69
CA ASN A 71 -28.67 10.78 -18.10
C ASN A 71 -27.51 10.81 -19.11
N THR A 72 -27.81 10.61 -20.41
CA THR A 72 -26.86 10.76 -21.53
C THR A 72 -26.89 12.15 -22.17
N TYR A 73 -27.77 13.04 -21.71
CA TYR A 73 -27.94 14.38 -22.26
C TYR A 73 -26.86 15.34 -21.76
N VAL A 74 -26.15 15.98 -22.70
CA VAL A 74 -25.11 16.98 -22.40
C VAL A 74 -25.52 18.33 -22.96
N ASP A 75 -25.82 19.29 -22.08
CA ASP A 75 -26.04 20.71 -22.42
C ASP A 75 -24.76 21.52 -22.18
N TYR A 76 -24.53 22.57 -22.97
CA TYR A 76 -23.37 23.48 -22.85
C TYR A 76 -23.39 24.33 -21.56
N SER A 77 -24.46 24.23 -20.77
CA SER A 77 -24.69 24.99 -19.55
C SER A 77 -24.76 24.13 -18.27
N HIS A 78 -24.53 22.81 -18.39
CA HIS A 78 -24.54 21.89 -17.24
C HIS A 78 -23.25 21.99 -16.42
N GLY A 79 -23.43 22.10 -15.10
CA GLY A 79 -22.41 21.93 -14.08
C GLY A 79 -22.69 20.68 -13.23
N ILE A 80 -21.63 20.03 -12.78
CA ILE A 80 -21.68 19.03 -11.72
C ILE A 80 -20.81 19.57 -10.61
N ARG A 81 -21.38 19.65 -9.40
CA ARG A 81 -20.63 20.02 -8.20
C ARG A 81 -20.48 18.78 -7.36
N PHE A 82 -19.23 18.38 -7.13
CA PHE A 82 -18.95 17.32 -6.19
C PHE A 82 -19.15 17.88 -4.77
N ILE A 83 -19.94 17.17 -3.99
CA ILE A 83 -20.09 17.38 -2.55
C ILE A 83 -19.28 16.31 -1.84
N ASN A 84 -18.70 16.66 -0.69
CA ASN A 84 -18.04 15.66 0.15
C ASN A 84 -19.08 14.61 0.58
N SER A 85 -18.69 13.34 0.61
CA SER A 85 -19.57 12.24 1.02
C SER A 85 -19.96 12.34 2.51
N LYS A 86 -19.15 13.04 3.30
CA LYS A 86 -19.38 13.30 4.72
C LYS A 86 -19.37 14.81 5.03
N MET A 87 -20.09 15.21 6.07
CA MET A 87 -20.17 16.59 6.56
C MET A 87 -20.23 16.60 8.09
N LEU A 88 -19.87 17.74 8.71
CA LEU A 88 -20.00 17.92 10.15
C LEU A 88 -21.37 18.52 10.50
N ILE A 89 -22.11 17.85 11.38
CA ILE A 89 -23.31 18.40 12.04
C ILE A 89 -23.06 18.32 13.55
N ASP A 90 -23.04 19.49 14.21
CA ASP A 90 -22.72 19.62 15.64
C ASP A 90 -21.44 18.86 16.04
N SER A 91 -20.39 19.04 15.23
CA SER A 91 -19.07 18.38 15.36
C SER A 91 -19.06 16.85 15.15
N ASN A 92 -20.17 16.24 14.76
CA ASN A 92 -20.23 14.83 14.37
C ASN A 92 -20.10 14.68 12.86
N LEU A 93 -19.22 13.79 12.41
CA LEU A 93 -19.07 13.46 11.00
C LEU A 93 -20.20 12.51 10.56
N VAL A 94 -21.06 12.98 9.67
CA VAL A 94 -22.25 12.25 9.16
C VAL A 94 -22.20 12.15 7.64
N LYS A 95 -22.74 11.08 7.05
CA LYS A 95 -22.87 10.99 5.58
C LYS A 95 -23.98 11.94 5.13
N TYR A 96 -23.75 12.69 4.04
CA TYR A 96 -24.80 13.60 3.53
C TYR A 96 -26.07 12.82 3.13
N GLN A 97 -25.93 11.56 2.73
CA GLN A 97 -27.04 10.68 2.37
C GLN A 97 -27.95 10.41 3.56
N ASP A 98 -27.36 10.13 4.74
CA ASP A 98 -28.10 9.92 5.98
C ASP A 98 -28.85 11.19 6.37
N VAL A 99 -28.21 12.36 6.20
CA VAL A 99 -28.85 13.68 6.44
C VAL A 99 -30.03 13.91 5.50
N LEU A 100 -29.88 13.59 4.21
CA LEU A 100 -30.94 13.74 3.22
C LEU A 100 -32.10 12.76 3.43
N MET A 101 -31.85 11.57 3.97
CA MET A 101 -32.88 10.56 4.28
C MET A 101 -33.59 10.79 5.62
N ASP A 102 -33.03 11.60 6.52
CA ASP A 102 -33.60 11.86 7.84
C ASP A 102 -34.81 12.82 7.77
N ASP A 103 -35.92 12.43 8.42
CA ASP A 103 -37.20 13.16 8.43
C ASP A 103 -37.11 14.63 8.92
N LYS A 104 -36.04 15.01 9.63
CA LYS A 104 -35.83 16.35 10.17
C LYS A 104 -34.61 17.04 9.57
N LEU A 105 -33.50 16.32 9.45
CA LEU A 105 -32.22 16.90 9.06
C LEU A 105 -32.13 17.19 7.56
N TYR A 106 -32.97 16.57 6.72
CA TYR A 106 -32.94 16.80 5.27
C TYR A 106 -33.09 18.29 4.90
N LYS A 107 -33.82 19.06 5.72
CA LYS A 107 -34.01 20.52 5.57
C LYS A 107 -32.72 21.34 5.66
N ILE A 108 -31.63 20.77 6.18
CA ILE A 108 -30.31 21.39 6.18
C ILE A 108 -29.76 21.49 4.75
N LEU A 109 -30.08 20.52 3.89
CA LEU A 109 -29.51 20.38 2.55
C LEU A 109 -30.54 20.51 1.41
N SER A 110 -31.83 20.38 1.69
CA SER A 110 -32.90 20.34 0.69
C SER A 110 -34.12 21.17 1.12
N ASP A 111 -34.74 21.86 0.16
CA ASP A 111 -35.97 22.62 0.34
C ASP A 111 -37.24 21.81 0.02
N GLU A 112 -37.12 20.54 -0.39
CA GLU A 112 -38.26 19.68 -0.76
C GLU A 112 -39.23 19.40 0.40
N ASP A 113 -40.41 18.86 0.10
CA ASP A 113 -41.48 18.66 1.08
C ASP A 113 -41.29 17.43 1.98
N GLY A 114 -40.21 16.66 1.79
CA GLY A 114 -39.89 15.48 2.60
C GLY A 114 -38.43 15.01 2.42
N PRO A 115 -37.97 14.06 3.26
CA PRO A 115 -36.66 13.44 3.10
C PRO A 115 -36.51 12.82 1.71
N MET A 116 -35.27 12.69 1.25
CA MET A 116 -34.98 12.08 -0.03
C MET A 116 -35.10 10.56 0.06
N GLU A 117 -35.91 9.97 -0.81
CA GLU A 117 -36.01 8.51 -0.95
C GLU A 117 -34.74 7.90 -1.56
N GLN A 118 -34.06 8.66 -2.43
CA GLN A 118 -32.86 8.22 -3.12
C GLN A 118 -31.83 9.36 -3.20
N PRO A 119 -30.96 9.52 -2.19
CA PRO A 119 -29.96 10.60 -2.14
C PRO A 119 -28.74 10.33 -3.03
N SER A 120 -28.93 9.65 -4.17
CA SER A 120 -27.90 9.41 -5.20
C SER A 120 -28.57 9.06 -6.53
N TYR A 121 -27.89 9.28 -7.65
CA TYR A 121 -28.32 8.69 -8.91
C TYR A 121 -28.03 7.18 -8.91
N LEU A 122 -28.94 6.37 -9.48
CA LEU A 122 -28.70 4.93 -9.63
C LEU A 122 -27.42 4.70 -10.43
N LYS A 123 -26.52 3.88 -9.89
CA LYS A 123 -25.40 3.35 -10.65
C LYS A 123 -26.00 2.47 -11.74
N ILE A 124 -25.86 2.89 -13.00
CA ILE A 124 -26.26 2.04 -14.13
C ILE A 124 -25.53 0.70 -13.94
N PRO A 125 -26.20 -0.46 -14.07
CA PRO A 125 -25.53 -1.75 -13.98
C PRO A 125 -24.33 -1.73 -14.92
N GLY A 126 -23.15 -1.73 -14.33
CA GLY A 126 -21.87 -1.71 -15.01
C GLY A 126 -20.98 -2.78 -14.42
N ILE A 127 -19.74 -2.86 -14.91
CA ILE A 127 -18.71 -3.64 -14.24
C ILE A 127 -18.57 -3.11 -12.80
N PRO A 128 -18.51 -3.99 -11.77
CA PRO A 128 -18.31 -3.55 -10.40
C PRO A 128 -17.03 -2.72 -10.24
N ASP A 129 -17.02 -1.81 -9.27
CA ASP A 129 -15.78 -1.10 -8.95
C ASP A 129 -14.78 -2.08 -8.33
N THR A 130 -13.49 -1.81 -8.50
CA THR A 130 -12.45 -2.54 -7.78
C THR A 130 -12.60 -2.24 -6.28
N PRO A 131 -12.70 -3.25 -5.39
CA PRO A 131 -12.68 -3.02 -3.96
C PRO A 131 -11.39 -2.30 -3.55
N ARG A 132 -11.51 -1.18 -2.81
CA ARG A 132 -10.36 -0.42 -2.29
C ARG A 132 -10.26 -0.51 -0.77
N SER A 133 -11.40 -0.39 -0.09
CA SER A 133 -11.50 -0.58 1.35
C SER A 133 -11.70 -2.05 1.71
N PHE A 134 -10.59 -2.77 1.96
CA PHE A 134 -10.65 -4.18 2.39
C PHE A 134 -9.48 -4.59 3.30
N GLY A 135 -9.69 -5.68 4.03
CA GLY A 135 -8.67 -6.31 4.86
C GLY A 135 -8.69 -7.83 4.73
N VAL A 136 -7.56 -8.45 5.02
CA VAL A 136 -7.39 -9.90 5.10
C VAL A 136 -6.92 -10.24 6.50
N ILE A 137 -7.76 -10.96 7.24
CA ILE A 137 -7.53 -11.25 8.66
C ILE A 137 -7.55 -12.76 8.93
N ASN A 138 -6.71 -13.20 9.87
CA ASN A 138 -6.78 -14.53 10.44
C ASN A 138 -8.16 -14.76 11.07
N PHE A 139 -8.74 -15.93 10.80
CA PHE A 139 -10.06 -16.31 11.33
C PHE A 139 -9.97 -17.60 12.15
N GLU A 140 -9.31 -18.63 11.61
CA GLU A 140 -9.01 -19.89 12.29
C GLU A 140 -7.66 -20.42 11.79
N SER A 141 -7.14 -21.49 12.40
CA SER A 141 -5.82 -22.06 12.07
C SER A 141 -5.59 -22.38 10.60
N ASN A 142 -6.66 -22.66 9.86
CA ASN A 142 -6.64 -23.00 8.45
C ASN A 142 -7.54 -22.07 7.59
N LYS A 143 -7.96 -20.92 8.14
CA LYS A 143 -8.89 -20.01 7.47
C LYS A 143 -8.49 -18.55 7.57
N LEU A 144 -8.67 -17.84 6.47
CA LEU A 144 -8.60 -16.38 6.41
C LEU A 144 -9.99 -15.81 6.10
N LYS A 145 -10.30 -14.66 6.66
CA LYS A 145 -11.50 -13.89 6.37
C LYS A 145 -11.12 -12.62 5.62
N ILE A 146 -11.87 -12.32 4.57
CA ILE A 146 -11.81 -11.03 3.88
C ILE A 146 -12.88 -10.14 4.50
N VAL A 147 -12.48 -8.93 4.90
CA VAL A 147 -13.38 -7.88 5.36
C VAL A 147 -13.44 -6.83 4.26
N LEU A 148 -14.63 -6.46 3.81
CA LEU A 148 -14.84 -5.50 2.73
C LEU A 148 -16.15 -4.74 2.94
N GLU A 149 -16.24 -3.53 2.39
CA GLU A 149 -17.49 -2.79 2.38
C GLU A 149 -18.54 -3.53 1.53
N PRO A 150 -19.78 -3.73 2.02
CA PRO A 150 -20.82 -4.38 1.24
C PRO A 150 -21.14 -3.59 -0.05
N ASP A 151 -21.09 -4.27 -1.19
CA ASP A 151 -21.56 -3.73 -2.47
C ASP A 151 -22.72 -4.58 -2.98
N SER A 152 -23.94 -4.03 -2.95
CA SER A 152 -25.15 -4.72 -3.38
C SER A 152 -25.19 -5.04 -4.88
N THR A 153 -24.28 -4.48 -5.67
CA THR A 153 -24.17 -4.77 -7.10
C THR A 153 -23.30 -5.99 -7.39
N VAL A 154 -22.57 -6.51 -6.40
CA VAL A 154 -21.68 -7.65 -6.51
C VAL A 154 -22.42 -8.94 -6.19
N VAL A 155 -22.24 -9.97 -7.04
CA VAL A 155 -22.85 -11.29 -6.85
C VAL A 155 -21.86 -12.34 -6.37
N SER A 156 -20.56 -12.12 -6.60
CA SER A 156 -19.47 -12.98 -6.12
C SER A 156 -18.14 -12.22 -6.14
N TYR A 157 -17.17 -12.74 -5.40
CA TYR A 157 -15.78 -12.28 -5.45
C TYR A 157 -14.86 -13.40 -5.91
N LYS A 158 -13.93 -13.09 -6.81
CA LYS A 158 -12.84 -13.98 -7.20
C LYS A 158 -11.60 -13.65 -6.39
N ILE A 159 -11.16 -14.62 -5.59
CA ILE A 159 -10.04 -14.49 -4.65
C ILE A 159 -8.85 -15.25 -5.20
N TYR A 160 -7.79 -14.52 -5.54
CA TYR A 160 -6.56 -15.06 -6.08
C TYR A 160 -5.55 -15.24 -4.95
N LEU A 161 -5.07 -16.46 -4.74
CA LEU A 161 -4.07 -16.77 -3.71
C LEU A 161 -2.68 -16.94 -4.33
N SER A 162 -1.65 -16.49 -3.62
CA SER A 162 -0.24 -16.69 -3.94
C SER A 162 0.59 -16.94 -2.70
N GLY A 163 1.63 -17.78 -2.81
CA GLY A 163 2.62 -17.98 -1.76
C GLY A 163 3.81 -17.01 -1.82
N ASN A 164 3.97 -16.27 -2.92
CA ASN A 164 5.09 -15.32 -3.11
C ASN A 164 4.64 -13.89 -3.46
N GLY A 165 3.33 -13.68 -3.66
CA GLY A 165 2.71 -12.41 -4.02
C GLY A 165 2.94 -11.97 -5.46
N VAL A 166 3.54 -12.82 -6.31
CA VAL A 166 3.81 -12.55 -7.73
C VAL A 166 3.02 -13.50 -8.62
N ASP A 167 3.14 -14.79 -8.34
CA ASP A 167 2.52 -15.85 -9.11
C ASP A 167 1.21 -16.25 -8.41
N PHE A 168 0.09 -15.84 -8.96
CA PHE A 168 -1.23 -16.12 -8.42
C PHE A 168 -1.85 -17.34 -9.09
N ASN A 169 -2.47 -18.20 -8.27
CA ASN A 169 -3.20 -19.38 -8.73
C ASN A 169 -4.55 -18.98 -9.34
N GLU A 170 -5.25 -19.95 -9.93
CA GLU A 170 -6.65 -19.79 -10.31
C GLU A 170 -7.50 -19.38 -9.09
N PRO A 171 -8.50 -18.49 -9.28
CA PRO A 171 -9.21 -17.90 -8.17
C PRO A 171 -10.18 -18.88 -7.51
N ILE A 172 -10.38 -18.69 -6.23
CA ILE A 172 -11.50 -19.26 -5.48
C ILE A 172 -12.66 -18.26 -5.57
N GLU A 173 -13.84 -18.71 -5.94
CA GLU A 173 -15.03 -17.85 -6.00
C GLU A 173 -15.83 -17.99 -4.71
N VAL A 174 -16.13 -16.85 -4.07
CA VAL A 174 -16.85 -16.77 -2.79
C VAL A 174 -18.06 -15.84 -2.90
N SER A 175 -19.08 -16.07 -2.09
CA SER A 175 -20.28 -15.21 -2.07
C SER A 175 -20.06 -13.97 -1.20
N PRO A 176 -20.73 -12.84 -1.48
CA PRO A 176 -20.66 -11.64 -0.64
C PRO A 176 -21.04 -11.87 0.83
N GLU A 177 -21.88 -12.86 1.11
CA GLU A 177 -22.34 -13.21 2.46
C GLU A 177 -21.36 -14.13 3.22
N ASN A 178 -20.41 -14.77 2.52
CA ASN A 178 -19.44 -15.69 3.11
C ASN A 178 -18.04 -15.49 2.53
N LEU A 179 -17.33 -14.50 3.05
CA LEU A 179 -15.99 -14.09 2.62
C LEU A 179 -14.88 -14.82 3.37
N ILE A 180 -15.01 -16.15 3.50
CA ILE A 180 -14.05 -17.00 4.20
C ILE A 180 -13.33 -17.89 3.19
N ILE A 181 -12.02 -17.93 3.30
CA ILE A 181 -11.12 -18.80 2.54
C ILE A 181 -10.72 -19.94 3.47
N ASP A 182 -11.02 -21.17 3.08
CA ASP A 182 -10.79 -22.38 3.89
C ASP A 182 -9.75 -23.31 3.25
N GLY A 183 -9.27 -24.30 4.02
CA GLY A 183 -8.31 -25.30 3.57
C GLY A 183 -6.88 -24.78 3.46
N LEU A 184 -6.55 -23.70 4.17
CA LEU A 184 -5.22 -23.11 4.17
C LEU A 184 -4.26 -23.87 5.11
N THR A 185 -2.97 -23.81 4.82
CA THR A 185 -1.93 -24.38 5.68
C THR A 185 -1.62 -23.40 6.79
N GLU A 186 -1.75 -23.85 8.03
CA GLU A 186 -1.43 -23.05 9.22
C GLU A 186 0.01 -22.51 9.18
N ASN A 187 0.20 -21.28 9.65
CA ASN A 187 1.48 -20.57 9.69
C ASN A 187 2.18 -20.43 8.33
N SER A 188 1.44 -20.42 7.22
CA SER A 188 1.97 -20.11 5.89
C SER A 188 1.45 -18.75 5.42
N ILE A 189 2.28 -17.93 4.78
CA ILE A 189 1.83 -16.65 4.23
C ILE A 189 0.96 -16.88 2.98
N TYR A 190 -0.19 -16.21 2.95
CA TYR A 190 -1.03 -16.13 1.76
C TYR A 190 -1.18 -14.67 1.31
N TYR A 191 -0.69 -14.38 0.11
CA TYR A 191 -0.91 -13.12 -0.59
C TYR A 191 -2.19 -13.21 -1.42
N ILE A 192 -2.98 -12.14 -1.42
CA ILE A 192 -4.34 -12.13 -1.94
C ILE A 192 -4.57 -10.92 -2.84
N LYS A 193 -5.18 -11.17 -4.00
CA LYS A 193 -5.86 -10.16 -4.83
C LYS A 193 -7.31 -10.53 -5.02
N ILE A 194 -8.17 -9.53 -5.16
CA ILE A 194 -9.62 -9.72 -5.28
C ILE A 194 -10.11 -9.08 -6.58
N LYS A 195 -11.14 -9.69 -7.17
CA LYS A 195 -12.03 -9.03 -8.13
C LYS A 195 -13.47 -9.14 -7.66
N ALA A 196 -14.21 -8.05 -7.77
CA ALA A 196 -15.66 -8.04 -7.62
C ALA A 196 -16.32 -8.45 -8.94
N VAL A 197 -17.36 -9.27 -8.88
CA VAL A 197 -18.02 -9.85 -10.06
C VAL A 197 -19.53 -9.59 -9.99
N ASN A 198 -20.12 -9.23 -11.12
CA ASN A 198 -21.57 -9.24 -11.30
C ASN A 198 -21.95 -9.85 -12.66
N GLN A 199 -23.22 -9.75 -13.04
CA GLN A 199 -23.73 -10.32 -14.29
C GLN A 199 -23.13 -9.68 -15.56
N ILE A 200 -22.52 -8.50 -15.45
CA ILE A 200 -21.98 -7.72 -16.56
C ILE A 200 -20.49 -8.00 -16.75
N GLY A 201 -19.75 -8.17 -15.66
CA GLY A 201 -18.32 -8.49 -15.73
C GLY A 201 -17.61 -8.44 -14.39
N GLU A 202 -16.29 -8.33 -14.47
CA GLU A 202 -15.38 -8.34 -13.33
C GLU A 202 -14.63 -7.02 -13.22
N SER A 203 -14.42 -6.54 -11.99
CA SER A 203 -13.60 -5.38 -11.71
C SER A 203 -12.13 -5.58 -12.12
N GLY A 204 -11.34 -4.52 -11.97
CA GLY A 204 -9.88 -4.65 -11.90
C GLY A 204 -9.44 -5.41 -10.64
N TYR A 205 -8.16 -5.75 -10.55
CA TYR A 205 -7.59 -6.32 -9.34
C TYR A 205 -7.44 -5.25 -8.26
N THR A 206 -7.68 -5.65 -7.01
CA THR A 206 -7.20 -4.92 -5.83
C THR A 206 -5.67 -4.88 -5.80
N GLU A 207 -5.12 -4.08 -4.89
CA GLU A 207 -3.75 -4.25 -4.41
C GLU A 207 -3.53 -5.66 -3.79
N VAL A 208 -2.28 -6.00 -3.50
CA VAL A 208 -1.95 -7.22 -2.76
C VAL A 208 -2.00 -6.94 -1.28
N LEU A 209 -2.85 -7.68 -0.58
CA LEU A 209 -2.79 -7.84 0.87
C LEU A 209 -2.33 -9.26 1.22
N ALA A 210 -1.95 -9.51 2.46
CA ALA A 210 -1.55 -10.84 2.93
C ALA A 210 -1.93 -11.10 4.39
N ALA A 211 -2.10 -12.36 4.74
CA ALA A 211 -2.23 -12.77 6.13
C ALA A 211 -1.69 -14.18 6.34
N VAL A 212 -1.54 -14.55 7.61
CA VAL A 212 -1.09 -15.87 8.04
C VAL A 212 -2.17 -16.53 8.88
N PRO A 213 -2.81 -17.63 8.43
CA PRO A 213 -3.79 -18.35 9.23
C PRO A 213 -3.08 -19.04 10.40
N SER A 214 -3.60 -18.90 11.61
CA SER A 214 -2.96 -19.43 12.82
C SER A 214 -3.95 -19.71 13.93
N SER A 215 -3.72 -20.79 14.69
CA SER A 215 -4.37 -21.01 15.98
C SER A 215 -3.80 -20.12 17.09
N ASN A 216 -2.59 -19.59 16.89
CA ASN A 216 -1.94 -18.70 17.84
C ASN A 216 -2.44 -17.26 17.64
N MET A 217 -3.14 -16.75 18.65
CA MET A 217 -3.68 -15.39 18.68
C MET A 217 -2.93 -14.48 19.66
N ASP A 218 -1.77 -14.93 20.20
CA ASP A 218 -1.04 -14.25 21.27
C ASP A 218 -0.37 -12.95 20.79
N LEU A 219 -0.18 -12.79 19.48
CA LEU A 219 0.34 -11.56 18.85
C LEU A 219 -0.44 -11.22 17.58
N ASN A 220 -1.11 -10.06 17.61
CA ASN A 220 -1.82 -9.52 16.46
C ASN A 220 -1.02 -8.34 15.90
N LEU A 221 -0.26 -8.60 14.82
CA LEU A 221 0.36 -7.55 14.00
C LEU A 221 -0.56 -7.22 12.83
N LEU A 222 -0.73 -5.93 12.54
CA LEU A 222 -1.40 -5.45 11.34
C LEU A 222 -0.38 -4.75 10.42
N ILE A 223 -0.38 -5.13 9.15
CA ILE A 223 0.30 -4.36 8.10
C ILE A 223 -0.77 -3.53 7.37
N VAL A 224 -0.65 -2.21 7.42
CA VAL A 224 -1.50 -1.28 6.68
C VAL A 224 -0.75 -0.85 5.43
N ASN A 225 -1.33 -1.11 4.26
CA ASN A 225 -0.84 -0.53 3.02
C ASN A 225 -1.52 0.81 2.77
N GLY A 226 -0.78 1.91 2.91
CA GLY A 226 -1.24 3.26 2.64
C GLY A 226 -0.46 3.95 1.52
N PHE A 227 0.26 3.19 0.68
CA PHE A 227 1.00 3.75 -0.45
C PHE A 227 0.13 3.78 -1.71
N ASP A 228 -0.67 4.84 -1.82
CA ASP A 228 -1.66 5.01 -2.88
C ASP A 228 -1.12 5.79 -4.07
N ARG A 229 -0.07 6.60 -3.86
CA ARG A 229 0.49 7.45 -4.90
C ARG A 229 0.87 6.68 -6.15
N GLY A 230 0.29 7.11 -7.27
CA GLY A 230 0.53 6.54 -8.60
C GLY A 230 1.87 6.99 -9.21
N ILE A 231 2.99 6.58 -8.63
CA ILE A 231 4.34 6.86 -9.16
C ILE A 231 5.00 5.64 -9.82
N ASP A 232 5.93 5.90 -10.73
CA ASP A 232 6.81 4.87 -11.30
C ASP A 232 7.54 4.11 -10.18
N GLY A 233 7.28 2.80 -10.09
CA GLY A 233 7.87 1.92 -9.09
C GLY A 233 6.92 1.46 -8.00
N ASN A 234 5.77 2.11 -7.80
CA ASN A 234 4.74 1.59 -6.90
C ASN A 234 4.05 0.38 -7.55
N THR A 235 4.28 -0.80 -6.98
CA THR A 235 3.70 -2.07 -7.45
C THR A 235 2.44 -2.47 -6.68
N HIS A 236 2.05 -1.71 -5.65
CA HIS A 236 0.94 -1.98 -4.75
C HIS A 236 0.98 -3.40 -4.16
N ASP A 237 2.19 -3.92 -3.92
CA ASP A 237 2.41 -5.26 -3.37
C ASP A 237 3.51 -5.31 -2.30
N PHE A 238 3.87 -4.16 -1.72
CA PHE A 238 4.97 -4.06 -0.74
C PHE A 238 4.72 -4.76 0.59
N VAL A 239 3.47 -5.17 0.85
CA VAL A 239 3.14 -6.16 1.90
C VAL A 239 4.01 -7.43 1.76
N ARG A 240 4.51 -7.74 0.56
CA ARG A 240 5.46 -8.83 0.31
C ARG A 240 6.76 -8.65 1.08
N GLN A 241 7.38 -7.48 1.03
CA GLN A 241 8.66 -7.21 1.68
C GLN A 241 8.50 -7.08 3.20
N HIS A 242 7.42 -6.45 3.65
CA HIS A 242 7.09 -6.30 5.07
C HIS A 242 6.67 -7.64 5.69
N GLY A 243 5.62 -8.26 5.15
CA GLY A 243 5.06 -9.51 5.66
C GLY A 243 6.05 -10.67 5.66
N SER A 244 6.87 -10.82 4.60
CA SER A 244 7.92 -11.85 4.61
C SER A 244 8.98 -11.63 5.69
N ALA A 245 9.33 -10.39 6.00
CA ALA A 245 10.34 -10.07 7.00
C ALA A 245 9.83 -10.30 8.44
N PHE A 246 8.57 -9.96 8.71
CA PHE A 246 7.92 -10.30 9.99
C PHE A 246 7.73 -11.81 10.14
N HIS A 247 7.25 -12.48 9.10
CA HIS A 247 7.06 -13.93 9.13
C HIS A 247 8.38 -14.70 9.27
N TYR A 248 9.47 -14.21 8.68
CA TYR A 248 10.81 -14.76 8.90
C TYR A 248 11.19 -14.75 10.39
N ASN A 249 10.72 -13.75 11.13
CA ASN A 249 10.90 -13.61 12.58
C ASN A 249 9.78 -14.30 13.39
N SER A 250 9.04 -15.23 12.77
CA SER A 250 7.95 -15.99 13.41
C SER A 250 6.78 -15.14 13.92
N VAL A 251 6.59 -13.95 13.35
CA VAL A 251 5.45 -13.09 13.63
C VAL A 251 4.38 -13.30 12.56
N ASN A 252 3.23 -13.78 12.99
CA ASN A 252 2.04 -13.86 12.16
C ASN A 252 1.38 -12.48 12.09
N PHE A 253 0.71 -12.20 10.97
CA PHE A 253 0.16 -10.89 10.71
C PHE A 253 -1.14 -10.95 9.91
N ASN A 254 -1.92 -9.89 10.03
CA ASN A 254 -3.03 -9.52 9.17
C ASN A 254 -2.62 -8.32 8.32
N SER A 255 -3.41 -7.99 7.30
CA SER A 255 -3.21 -6.73 6.59
C SER A 255 -4.49 -6.09 6.11
N ALA A 256 -4.43 -4.79 5.87
CA ALA A 256 -5.54 -3.96 5.44
C ALA A 256 -5.05 -2.84 4.53
N SER A 257 -5.89 -2.35 3.63
CA SER A 257 -5.67 -1.04 3.02
C SER A 257 -5.92 0.07 4.04
N ASN A 258 -5.30 1.24 3.85
CA ASN A 258 -5.59 2.42 4.65
C ASN A 258 -7.08 2.82 4.59
N GLU A 259 -7.79 2.63 3.48
CA GLU A 259 -9.23 2.93 3.45
C GLU A 259 -10.05 1.99 4.32
N ALA A 260 -9.64 0.74 4.50
CA ALA A 260 -10.28 -0.16 5.45
C ALA A 260 -10.14 0.33 6.91
N ILE A 261 -9.04 1.03 7.21
CA ILE A 261 -8.83 1.68 8.51
C ILE A 261 -9.76 2.91 8.62
N ILE A 262 -9.75 3.79 7.62
CA ILE A 262 -10.58 5.02 7.59
C ILE A 262 -12.08 4.69 7.68
N ASN A 263 -12.51 3.60 7.06
CA ASN A 263 -13.91 3.18 7.04
C ASN A 263 -14.30 2.32 8.25
N GLY A 264 -13.37 2.04 9.17
CA GLY A 264 -13.63 1.27 10.39
C GLY A 264 -13.92 -0.21 10.14
N LEU A 265 -13.47 -0.76 9.02
CA LEU A 265 -13.55 -2.20 8.74
C LEU A 265 -12.52 -2.98 9.57
N VAL A 266 -11.37 -2.37 9.84
CA VAL A 266 -10.29 -2.91 10.66
C VAL A 266 -9.86 -1.82 11.64
N ASP A 267 -9.91 -2.10 12.94
CA ASP A 267 -9.51 -1.16 14.01
C ASP A 267 -8.05 -1.40 14.39
N LEU A 268 -7.24 -0.34 14.39
CA LEU A 268 -5.83 -0.43 14.81
C LEU A 268 -5.70 -0.91 16.27
N ASN A 269 -6.66 -0.59 17.14
CA ASN A 269 -6.62 -0.95 18.56
C ASN A 269 -6.81 -2.46 18.82
N ASP A 270 -7.19 -3.24 17.81
CA ASP A 270 -7.23 -4.71 17.89
C ASP A 270 -5.83 -5.35 17.78
N TYR A 271 -4.80 -4.53 17.53
CA TYR A 271 -3.45 -4.97 17.19
C TYR A 271 -2.40 -4.36 18.12
N SER A 272 -1.51 -5.20 18.65
CA SER A 272 -0.42 -4.75 19.52
C SER A 272 0.68 -4.00 18.75
N ILE A 273 0.81 -4.28 17.46
CA ILE A 273 1.74 -3.62 16.54
C ILE A 273 1.03 -3.31 15.24
N VAL A 274 1.22 -2.09 14.76
CA VAL A 274 0.81 -1.65 13.42
C VAL A 274 2.06 -1.26 12.62
N ASP A 275 2.24 -1.89 11.46
CA ASP A 275 3.22 -1.53 10.44
C ASP A 275 2.52 -0.76 9.32
N TYR A 276 2.85 0.52 9.15
CA TYR A 276 2.20 1.43 8.22
C TYR A 276 3.13 1.74 7.04
N ILE A 277 2.79 1.18 5.88
CA ILE A 277 3.54 1.34 4.63
C ILE A 277 3.07 2.63 3.95
N LEU A 278 3.97 3.61 3.82
CA LEU A 278 3.71 4.83 3.05
C LEU A 278 4.52 4.89 1.77
N GLY A 279 5.58 4.08 1.63
CA GLY A 279 6.35 4.05 0.38
C GLY A 279 6.85 5.44 -0.03
N GLY A 280 6.49 5.86 -1.25
CA GLY A 280 6.77 7.20 -1.79
C GLY A 280 5.60 8.17 -1.73
N GLU A 281 4.70 8.03 -0.75
CA GLU A 281 3.57 8.93 -0.53
C GLU A 281 4.02 10.38 -0.31
N SER A 282 3.22 11.36 -0.74
CA SER A 282 3.55 12.79 -0.64
C SER A 282 2.29 13.64 -0.88
N THR A 283 2.46 14.95 -1.03
CA THR A 283 1.42 15.97 -1.25
C THR A 283 0.36 15.69 -2.32
N ALA A 284 0.57 14.71 -3.22
CA ALA A 284 -0.36 14.39 -4.30
C ALA A 284 -1.58 13.59 -3.82
N ASP A 285 -1.37 12.60 -2.95
CA ASP A 285 -2.43 11.76 -2.38
C ASP A 285 -2.57 11.94 -0.85
N GLU A 286 -1.83 12.91 -0.28
CA GLU A 286 -1.82 13.35 1.13
C GLU A 286 -1.33 12.25 2.10
N THR A 287 -0.08 12.37 2.54
CA THR A 287 0.49 11.47 3.56
C THR A 287 -0.28 11.64 4.87
N PHE A 288 -0.94 10.59 5.36
CA PHE A 288 -1.81 10.64 6.54
C PHE A 288 -2.82 11.79 6.46
N ASN A 289 -3.95 11.57 5.79
CA ASN A 289 -5.03 12.54 5.79
C ASN A 289 -5.62 12.74 7.21
N SER A 290 -6.45 13.77 7.38
CA SER A 290 -7.03 14.12 8.69
C SER A 290 -7.72 12.96 9.44
N ALA A 291 -8.33 11.99 8.74
CA ALA A 291 -8.96 10.83 9.37
C ALA A 291 -7.90 9.85 9.88
N GLU A 292 -6.89 9.55 9.08
CA GLU A 292 -5.78 8.68 9.49
C GLU A 292 -4.97 9.29 10.64
N GLN A 293 -4.68 10.60 10.59
CA GLN A 293 -4.01 11.30 11.70
C GLN A 293 -4.77 11.11 13.01
N SER A 294 -6.10 11.21 12.97
CA SER A 294 -6.96 11.03 14.14
C SER A 294 -6.92 9.59 14.67
N ILE A 295 -7.02 8.60 13.77
CA ILE A 295 -7.03 7.17 14.11
C ILE A 295 -5.67 6.75 14.68
N VAL A 296 -4.57 7.12 14.02
CA VAL A 296 -3.20 6.79 14.45
C VAL A 296 -2.85 7.49 15.76
N SER A 297 -3.24 8.75 15.94
CA SER A 297 -3.06 9.46 17.21
C SER A 297 -3.77 8.72 18.34
N ASN A 298 -5.01 8.28 18.12
CA ASN A 298 -5.77 7.53 19.12
C ASN A 298 -5.12 6.18 19.45
N TYR A 299 -4.66 5.45 18.45
CA TYR A 299 -3.92 4.21 18.64
C TYR A 299 -2.69 4.39 19.55
N LEU A 300 -1.88 5.42 19.29
CA LEU A 300 -0.69 5.74 20.08
C LEU A 300 -1.04 6.25 21.50
N MET A 301 -2.12 7.02 21.67
CA MET A 301 -2.61 7.45 22.99
C MET A 301 -3.03 6.27 23.88
N ASN A 302 -3.44 5.16 23.27
CA ASN A 302 -3.85 3.93 23.94
C ASN A 302 -2.71 2.93 24.16
N GLY A 303 -1.45 3.36 23.96
CA GLY A 303 -0.26 2.51 24.16
C GLY A 303 0.08 1.61 22.98
N GLY A 304 -0.44 1.91 21.77
CA GLY A 304 -0.11 1.17 20.56
C GLY A 304 1.38 1.26 20.17
N ASN A 305 1.86 0.25 19.46
CA ASN A 305 3.21 0.23 18.89
C ASN A 305 3.15 0.43 17.37
N LEU A 306 3.77 1.48 16.87
CA LEU A 306 3.68 1.86 15.47
C LEU A 306 5.04 1.81 14.77
N PHE A 307 5.09 1.16 13.61
CA PHE A 307 6.23 1.23 12.69
C PHE A 307 5.77 1.97 11.44
N VAL A 308 6.33 3.15 11.17
CA VAL A 308 5.96 3.96 9.99
C VAL A 308 7.17 4.12 9.09
N THR A 309 7.01 3.83 7.81
CA THR A 309 8.13 3.89 6.87
C THR A 309 7.71 4.47 5.53
N GLY A 310 8.55 5.35 4.99
CA GLY A 310 8.32 6.00 3.71
C GLY A 310 9.27 7.16 3.48
N SER A 311 9.37 7.61 2.23
CA SER A 311 10.03 8.86 1.86
C SER A 311 9.00 9.99 1.76
N GLU A 312 9.44 11.25 1.82
CA GLU A 312 8.61 12.46 1.73
C GLU A 312 7.54 12.64 2.84
N ILE A 313 7.52 11.81 3.89
CA ILE A 313 6.60 11.94 5.03
C ILE A 313 6.79 13.29 5.72
N ALA A 314 8.04 13.64 6.05
CA ALA A 314 8.36 14.89 6.74
C ALA A 314 8.27 16.09 5.80
N TRP A 315 8.61 15.89 4.53
CA TRP A 315 8.39 16.91 3.49
C TRP A 315 6.91 17.30 3.41
N ASP A 316 6.01 16.31 3.36
CA ASP A 316 4.59 16.53 3.24
C ASP A 316 4.02 17.15 4.52
N LEU A 317 4.11 16.45 5.64
CA LEU A 317 3.40 16.82 6.88
C LEU A 317 4.03 17.99 7.64
N ASP A 318 5.34 18.22 7.54
CA ASP A 318 6.01 19.34 8.24
C ASP A 318 6.38 20.47 7.28
N TYR A 319 7.12 20.20 6.21
CA TYR A 319 7.56 21.30 5.34
C TYR A 319 6.41 21.94 4.56
N LYS A 320 5.49 21.12 4.00
CA LYS A 320 4.31 21.59 3.26
C LYS A 320 3.05 21.68 4.11
N GLY A 321 2.99 20.89 5.18
CA GLY A 321 1.81 20.70 5.99
C GLY A 321 1.32 21.94 6.73
N ASN A 322 0.03 21.89 7.03
CA ASN A 322 -0.67 22.90 7.81
C ASN A 322 -0.39 22.74 9.32
N SER A 323 -1.10 23.49 10.17
CA SER A 323 -0.85 23.42 11.63
C SER A 323 -1.28 22.09 12.27
N SER A 324 -2.30 21.42 11.73
CA SER A 324 -2.72 20.08 12.14
C SER A 324 -1.64 19.06 11.80
N ASP A 325 -1.16 19.07 10.55
CA ASP A 325 -0.13 18.14 10.06
C ASP A 325 1.15 18.26 10.89
N LYS A 326 1.59 19.49 11.15
CA LYS A 326 2.74 19.79 12.02
C LYS A 326 2.52 19.30 13.44
N ASN A 327 1.33 19.49 13.98
CA ASN A 327 1.01 18.99 15.31
C ASN A 327 1.09 17.46 15.35
N PHE A 328 0.52 16.79 14.34
CA PHE A 328 0.54 15.34 14.22
C PHE A 328 1.97 14.79 14.10
N ILE A 329 2.73 15.25 13.11
CA ILE A 329 4.06 14.71 12.84
C ILE A 329 5.05 14.95 13.99
N TRP A 330 4.99 16.11 14.65
CA TRP A 330 5.90 16.40 15.77
C TRP A 330 5.54 15.62 17.02
N ASN A 331 4.25 15.46 17.32
CA ASN A 331 3.82 14.91 18.60
C ASN A 331 3.58 13.40 18.59
N PHE A 332 3.17 12.85 17.44
CA PHE A 332 2.79 11.45 17.28
C PHE A 332 3.77 10.69 16.41
N LEU A 333 4.18 11.22 15.26
CA LEU A 333 5.25 10.60 14.48
C LEU A 333 6.65 10.90 15.02
N LYS A 334 6.77 11.86 15.95
CA LYS A 334 8.00 12.23 16.65
C LYS A 334 9.17 12.57 15.71
N MET A 335 8.88 13.12 14.54
CA MET A 335 9.88 13.54 13.56
C MET A 335 9.66 14.99 13.15
N LYS A 336 10.73 15.68 12.73
CA LYS A 336 10.69 17.03 12.17
C LYS A 336 11.48 17.06 10.87
N TYR A 337 11.01 17.80 9.88
CA TYR A 337 11.70 17.92 8.60
C TYR A 337 13.05 18.64 8.74
N ALA A 338 14.09 18.07 8.13
CA ALA A 338 15.39 18.71 7.96
C ALA A 338 15.68 19.03 6.48
N ALA A 339 15.61 18.01 5.61
CA ALA A 339 15.93 18.13 4.19
C ALA A 339 15.38 16.96 3.37
N ASP A 340 15.11 17.23 2.09
CA ASP A 340 14.83 16.22 1.05
C ASP A 340 16.14 15.75 0.46
N ALA A 341 16.31 14.43 0.41
CA ALA A 341 17.51 13.75 -0.03
C ALA A 341 18.75 14.17 0.79
N PRO A 342 19.49 13.23 1.40
CA PRO A 342 20.70 13.59 2.11
C PRO A 342 21.67 14.33 1.17
N TYR A 343 22.15 15.50 1.63
CA TYR A 343 22.99 16.45 0.89
C TYR A 343 22.35 17.11 -0.35
N GLY A 344 21.03 17.02 -0.52
CA GLY A 344 20.34 17.52 -1.71
C GLY A 344 20.66 16.72 -2.98
N ILE A 345 21.13 15.47 -2.84
CA ILE A 345 21.47 14.59 -3.96
C ILE A 345 20.39 13.51 -4.08
N SER A 346 19.49 13.66 -5.04
CA SER A 346 18.36 12.74 -5.28
C SER A 346 18.69 11.58 -6.22
N SER A 347 17.85 10.54 -6.22
CA SER A 347 17.91 9.40 -7.17
C SER A 347 19.26 8.66 -7.17
N THR A 348 19.98 8.71 -6.05
CA THR A 348 21.26 8.03 -5.87
C THR A 348 21.12 6.77 -5.02
N TYR A 349 22.20 6.00 -4.91
CA TYR A 349 22.28 4.89 -3.99
C TYR A 349 22.63 5.39 -2.59
N TYR A 350 21.68 5.27 -1.66
CA TYR A 350 21.91 5.64 -0.28
C TYR A 350 22.33 4.43 0.55
N LYS A 351 23.20 4.72 1.51
CA LYS A 351 23.62 3.81 2.57
C LYS A 351 23.27 4.47 3.90
N VAL A 352 22.87 3.67 4.87
CA VAL A 352 22.60 4.09 6.24
C VAL A 352 23.46 3.30 7.22
N GLU A 353 23.70 3.91 8.37
CA GLU A 353 24.52 3.38 9.47
C GLU A 353 23.75 3.56 10.79
N LEU A 354 23.85 2.55 11.66
CA LEU A 354 23.30 2.67 13.01
C LEU A 354 24.06 3.74 13.79
N VAL A 355 23.33 4.43 14.65
CA VAL A 355 23.88 5.25 15.71
C VAL A 355 23.79 4.41 16.99
N ASP A 356 24.87 4.40 17.77
CA ASP A 356 24.92 3.65 19.03
C ASP A 356 23.69 3.97 19.91
N ASN A 357 22.95 2.93 20.26
CA ASN A 357 21.75 3.00 21.10
C ASN A 357 21.64 1.69 21.92
N ASP A 358 20.60 1.49 22.74
CA ASP A 358 20.46 0.30 23.59
C ASP A 358 19.57 -0.81 22.98
N TYR A 359 18.84 -0.52 21.90
CA TYR A 359 17.75 -1.38 21.40
C TYR A 359 18.11 -2.09 20.09
N ILE A 360 18.61 -1.35 19.10
CA ILE A 360 18.85 -1.80 17.74
C ILE A 360 20.35 -1.83 17.50
N GLN A 361 20.92 -3.03 17.44
CA GLN A 361 22.37 -3.25 17.35
C GLN A 361 22.83 -3.80 15.98
N THR A 362 21.90 -4.23 15.13
CA THR A 362 22.24 -4.89 13.85
C THR A 362 21.12 -4.71 12.81
N PRO A 363 21.44 -4.65 11.50
CA PRO A 363 22.77 -4.57 10.92
C PRO A 363 23.41 -3.20 11.14
N GLN A 364 24.71 -3.16 11.42
CA GLN A 364 25.47 -1.93 11.67
C GLN A 364 25.41 -0.91 10.51
N SER A 365 25.24 -1.39 9.28
CA SER A 365 25.00 -0.55 8.12
C SER A 365 24.33 -1.34 7.00
N PHE A 366 23.54 -0.67 6.16
CA PHE A 366 22.89 -1.27 5.01
C PHE A 366 22.52 -0.24 3.95
N SER A 367 22.06 -0.71 2.80
CA SER A 367 21.72 0.15 1.66
C SER A 367 20.32 -0.13 1.14
N PHE A 368 19.83 0.81 0.33
CA PHE A 368 18.53 0.70 -0.33
C PHE A 368 18.67 0.07 -1.71
N ASP A 369 17.60 -0.49 -2.25
CA ASP A 369 17.52 -0.88 -3.64
C ASP A 369 17.60 0.37 -4.54
N ASN A 370 18.38 0.27 -5.61
CA ASN A 370 18.46 1.28 -6.67
C ASN A 370 17.46 0.99 -7.80
N GLY A 371 16.41 0.21 -7.52
CA GLY A 371 15.42 -0.25 -8.49
C GLY A 371 15.85 -1.46 -9.32
N THR A 372 16.92 -2.17 -8.92
CA THR A 372 17.40 -3.36 -9.66
C THR A 372 17.15 -4.68 -8.93
N HIS A 373 16.61 -4.64 -7.72
CA HIS A 373 16.39 -5.83 -6.87
C HIS A 373 14.92 -6.10 -6.53
N GLY A 374 13.99 -5.59 -7.35
CA GLY A 374 12.57 -5.91 -7.27
C GLY A 374 11.73 -4.91 -6.46
N THR A 375 12.30 -3.77 -6.08
CA THR A 375 11.54 -2.60 -5.62
C THR A 375 11.83 -1.40 -6.54
N TYR A 376 12.07 -0.22 -5.98
CA TYR A 376 12.25 1.02 -6.73
C TYR A 376 13.41 1.84 -6.17
N ASN A 377 13.93 2.74 -7.01
CA ASN A 377 14.96 3.70 -6.58
C ASN A 377 14.27 4.81 -5.77
N VAL A 378 14.60 4.92 -4.48
CA VAL A 378 14.06 5.97 -3.60
C VAL A 378 14.62 7.31 -4.05
N LYS A 379 13.79 8.18 -4.62
CA LYS A 379 14.27 9.46 -5.17
C LYS A 379 14.57 10.49 -4.09
N TRP A 380 13.69 10.61 -3.11
CA TRP A 380 13.63 11.71 -2.14
C TRP A 380 13.47 11.21 -0.70
N PRO A 381 14.42 10.42 -0.16
CA PRO A 381 14.33 10.04 1.24
C PRO A 381 14.51 11.28 2.14
N ASP A 382 13.79 11.33 3.26
CA ASP A 382 13.80 12.45 4.20
C ASP A 382 14.95 12.35 5.20
N VAL A 383 15.66 13.46 5.39
CA VAL A 383 16.47 13.68 6.58
C VAL A 383 15.56 14.27 7.65
N ILE A 384 15.49 13.60 8.80
CA ILE A 384 14.57 13.93 9.91
C ILE A 384 15.32 14.28 11.20
N LEU A 385 14.78 15.25 11.94
CA LEU A 385 15.29 15.69 13.24
C LEU A 385 14.43 15.14 14.37
N GLU A 386 15.06 14.91 15.51
CA GLU A 386 14.41 14.55 16.77
C GLU A 386 13.44 15.64 17.23
N THR A 387 12.33 15.22 17.85
CA THR A 387 11.36 16.11 18.47
C THR A 387 10.55 15.35 19.52
N GLN A 388 10.05 16.06 20.53
CA GLN A 388 9.17 15.50 21.57
C GLN A 388 9.71 14.22 22.24
N GLY A 389 11.03 14.16 22.43
CA GLY A 389 11.72 13.06 23.13
C GLY A 389 12.10 11.86 22.27
N SER A 390 11.93 11.90 20.95
CA SER A 390 12.50 10.86 20.08
C SER A 390 14.03 10.89 20.08
N ASN A 391 14.61 9.74 19.76
CA ASN A 391 16.05 9.54 19.63
C ASN A 391 16.34 9.00 18.23
N GLY A 392 17.34 9.57 17.56
CA GLY A 392 17.85 9.07 16.29
C GLY A 392 18.67 7.81 16.48
N PHE A 393 18.39 6.79 15.67
CA PHE A 393 19.05 5.49 15.77
C PHE A 393 19.67 5.02 14.45
N ILE A 394 19.33 5.67 13.34
CA ILE A 394 19.93 5.44 12.02
C ILE A 394 20.22 6.78 11.38
N LYS A 395 21.39 6.93 10.78
CA LYS A 395 21.76 8.09 9.96
C LYS A 395 22.13 7.67 8.54
N TYR A 396 22.03 8.59 7.59
CA TYR A 396 22.66 8.40 6.29
C TYR A 396 24.18 8.36 6.44
N SER A 397 24.85 7.47 5.69
CA SER A 397 26.31 7.40 5.69
C SER A 397 26.92 8.77 5.37
N ASP A 398 28.01 9.07 6.07
CA ASP A 398 28.74 10.34 6.03
C ASP A 398 27.97 11.57 6.57
N LEU A 399 26.70 11.42 6.98
CA LEU A 399 25.89 12.54 7.42
C LEU A 399 26.19 12.77 8.91
N ASP A 400 26.57 14.00 9.25
CA ASP A 400 26.71 14.39 10.64
C ASP A 400 25.32 14.44 11.29
N THR A 401 25.15 13.79 12.44
CA THR A 401 23.86 13.67 13.14
C THR A 401 23.31 15.01 13.61
N SER A 402 24.16 16.06 13.70
CA SER A 402 23.69 17.43 13.91
C SER A 402 22.82 17.96 12.76
N ASN A 403 22.87 17.34 11.58
CA ASN A 403 22.01 17.65 10.43
C ASN A 403 20.79 16.74 10.33
N GLY A 404 20.66 15.73 11.21
CA GLY A 404 19.53 14.82 11.27
C GLY A 404 19.87 13.36 11.00
N TYR A 405 18.81 12.57 10.87
CA TYR A 405 18.79 11.12 10.89
C TYR A 405 17.99 10.57 9.72
N ALA A 406 18.14 9.27 9.47
CA ALA A 406 17.30 8.49 8.56
C ALA A 406 16.18 7.73 9.29
N GLY A 407 16.33 7.53 10.61
CA GLY A 407 15.34 6.86 11.44
C GLY A 407 15.36 7.35 12.88
N LEU A 408 14.17 7.49 13.47
CA LEU A 408 13.93 7.88 14.86
C LEU A 408 13.12 6.81 15.59
N MET A 409 13.30 6.72 16.89
CA MET A 409 12.47 5.90 17.78
C MET A 409 12.04 6.68 19.02
N PHE A 410 10.90 6.30 19.58
CA PHE A 410 10.37 6.87 20.82
C PHE A 410 9.58 5.82 21.60
N GLU A 411 9.74 5.83 22.92
CA GLU A 411 8.94 5.06 23.88
C GLU A 411 8.50 6.02 24.98
N GLY A 412 7.20 6.03 25.29
CA GLY A 412 6.65 6.85 26.36
C GLY A 412 5.22 7.28 26.11
N LEU A 413 4.76 8.25 26.91
CA LEU A 413 3.41 8.80 26.79
C LEU A 413 3.30 9.73 25.57
N PHE A 414 2.27 9.49 24.76
CA PHE A 414 1.81 10.43 23.74
C PHE A 414 0.90 11.49 24.37
N PRO A 415 0.75 12.68 23.75
CA PRO A 415 -0.10 13.73 24.32
C PRO A 415 -1.52 13.24 24.57
N ASN A 416 -2.03 13.46 25.78
CA ASN A 416 -3.33 12.98 26.26
C ASN A 416 -3.48 11.45 26.37
N GLY A 417 -2.43 10.68 26.08
CA GLY A 417 -2.40 9.24 26.31
C GLY A 417 -2.22 8.90 27.78
N THR A 418 -2.76 7.74 28.19
CA THR A 418 -2.65 7.23 29.56
C THR A 418 -1.71 6.04 29.68
N GLU A 419 -1.39 5.39 28.57
CA GLU A 419 -0.50 4.23 28.49
C GLU A 419 0.71 4.57 27.59
N PRO A 420 1.93 4.11 27.94
CA PRO A 420 3.09 4.33 27.11
C PRO A 420 2.95 3.54 25.80
N GLY A 421 3.13 4.22 24.67
CA GLY A 421 3.24 3.58 23.36
C GLY A 421 4.67 3.65 22.85
N LYS A 422 4.93 2.96 21.74
CA LYS A 422 6.24 3.00 21.06
C LYS A 422 6.08 3.31 19.59
N ILE A 423 7.07 3.99 19.03
CA ILE A 423 7.10 4.25 17.60
C ILE A 423 8.52 4.15 17.05
N ILE A 424 8.64 3.55 15.87
CA ILE A 424 9.81 3.68 14.99
C ILE A 424 9.34 4.36 13.71
N THR A 425 10.07 5.38 13.29
CA THR A 425 9.83 6.06 12.01
C THR A 425 11.09 6.07 11.14
N LEU A 426 10.93 5.75 9.86
CA LEU A 426 11.99 5.83 8.86
C LEU A 426 11.65 6.90 7.82
N GLY A 427 12.61 7.77 7.52
CA GLY A 427 12.54 8.73 6.40
C GLY A 427 12.81 8.09 5.03
N PHE A 428 12.73 6.76 4.96
CA PHE A 428 12.83 6.00 3.72
C PHE A 428 11.93 4.76 3.79
N PRO A 429 11.54 4.20 2.63
CA PRO A 429 10.65 3.04 2.58
C PRO A 429 11.38 1.75 2.96
N PHE A 430 10.86 1.00 3.94
CA PHE A 430 11.49 -0.21 4.46
C PHE A 430 11.58 -1.34 3.44
N GLU A 431 10.62 -1.43 2.52
CA GLU A 431 10.60 -2.42 1.45
C GLU A 431 11.86 -2.36 0.58
N THR A 432 12.51 -1.20 0.50
CA THR A 432 13.71 -0.98 -0.32
C THR A 432 14.99 -1.50 0.34
N ILE A 433 14.98 -1.92 1.61
CA ILE A 433 16.17 -2.48 2.26
C ILE A 433 16.60 -3.77 1.54
N TYR A 434 17.85 -3.79 1.08
CA TYR A 434 18.45 -4.91 0.35
C TYR A 434 19.84 -5.27 0.91
N PRO A 435 20.24 -6.56 0.94
CA PRO A 435 19.47 -7.75 0.58
C PRO A 435 18.36 -8.10 1.58
N GLU A 436 17.43 -8.98 1.19
CA GLU A 436 16.34 -9.47 2.04
C GLU A 436 16.82 -9.97 3.42
N SER A 437 17.98 -10.64 3.49
CA SER A 437 18.56 -11.07 4.77
C SER A 437 18.85 -9.91 5.72
N THR A 438 19.23 -8.75 5.19
CA THR A 438 19.47 -7.53 5.97
C THR A 438 18.16 -6.96 6.49
N ARG A 439 17.11 -6.94 5.65
CA ARG A 439 15.76 -6.54 6.06
C ARG A 439 15.21 -7.45 7.16
N ASN A 440 15.41 -8.76 7.05
CA ASN A 440 14.98 -9.73 8.04
C ASN A 440 15.69 -9.56 9.40
N ILE A 441 17.01 -9.31 9.37
CA ILE A 441 17.79 -9.00 10.58
C ILE A 441 17.30 -7.71 11.22
N PHE A 442 17.08 -6.66 10.42
CA PHE A 442 16.60 -5.38 10.91
C PHE A 442 15.20 -5.49 11.55
N THR A 443 14.32 -6.29 10.95
CA THR A 443 13.00 -6.61 11.53
C THR A 443 13.11 -7.27 12.90
N SER A 444 14.11 -8.12 13.11
CA SER A 444 14.35 -8.74 14.41
C SER A 444 14.61 -7.69 15.50
N GLU A 445 15.39 -6.65 15.19
CA GLU A 445 15.66 -5.56 16.14
C GLU A 445 14.44 -4.65 16.36
N ILE A 446 13.65 -4.38 15.31
CA ILE A 446 12.37 -3.67 15.43
C ILE A 446 11.45 -4.39 16.42
N LEU A 447 11.32 -5.71 16.29
CA LEU A 447 10.50 -6.53 17.18
C LEU A 447 11.02 -6.52 18.62
N LYS A 448 12.34 -6.48 18.84
CA LYS A 448 12.92 -6.32 20.18
C LYS A 448 12.56 -4.99 20.81
N PHE A 449 12.60 -3.89 20.04
CA PHE A 449 12.20 -2.57 20.54
C PHE A 449 10.72 -2.55 20.97
N PHE A 450 9.86 -3.26 20.26
CA PHE A 450 8.44 -3.45 20.62
C PHE A 450 8.19 -4.54 21.67
N ASP A 451 9.22 -4.98 22.39
CA ASP A 451 9.15 -6.02 23.44
C ASP A 451 8.54 -7.35 22.98
N ILE A 452 8.60 -7.65 21.68
CA ILE A 452 8.13 -8.93 21.16
C ILE A 452 9.21 -9.98 21.36
N PRO A 453 8.92 -11.07 22.10
CA PRO A 453 9.88 -12.14 22.30
C PRO A 453 10.15 -12.84 20.95
N ASN A 454 11.29 -12.53 20.34
CA ASN A 454 11.76 -13.31 19.20
C ASN A 454 12.16 -14.71 19.70
N SER A 455 11.44 -15.74 19.29
CA SER A 455 11.83 -17.15 19.49
C SER A 455 13.07 -17.53 18.68
N VAL A 456 13.53 -16.64 17.80
CA VAL A 456 14.79 -16.75 17.07
C VAL A 456 15.94 -16.36 18.00
N ALA A 457 16.38 -17.33 18.80
CA ALA A 457 17.73 -17.29 19.35
C ALA A 457 18.70 -17.03 18.18
N GLN A 458 19.53 -16.00 18.34
CA GLN A 458 20.62 -15.68 17.42
C GLN A 458 21.46 -16.92 17.12
N THR A 459 21.20 -17.52 15.97
CA THR A 459 22.21 -18.21 15.21
C THR A 459 22.04 -17.76 13.78
N SER A 460 23.12 -17.25 13.18
CA SER A 460 23.26 -17.03 11.75
C SER A 460 23.13 -18.36 11.00
N THR A 461 21.95 -18.96 11.01
CA THR A 461 21.61 -20.09 10.15
C THR A 461 21.00 -19.49 8.91
N THR A 462 21.80 -19.44 7.84
CA THR A 462 21.28 -19.49 6.47
C THR A 462 20.14 -20.50 6.47
N GLN A 463 18.90 -20.02 6.35
CA GLN A 463 17.75 -20.90 6.23
C GLN A 463 18.03 -21.81 5.04
N VAL A 464 18.20 -23.10 5.35
CA VAL A 464 18.48 -24.09 4.33
C VAL A 464 17.20 -24.26 3.52
N PRO A 465 17.24 -24.05 2.19
CA PRO A 465 16.06 -24.15 1.35
C PRO A 465 15.36 -25.51 1.51
N SER A 466 14.04 -25.50 1.57
CA SER A 466 13.23 -26.73 1.65
C SER A 466 13.22 -27.52 0.33
N SER A 467 13.58 -26.89 -0.80
CA SER A 467 13.56 -27.51 -2.13
C SER A 467 14.73 -27.08 -3.02
N PHE A 468 15.04 -27.93 -4.01
CA PHE A 468 16.00 -27.65 -5.08
C PHE A 468 15.34 -26.77 -6.13
N TYR A 469 15.92 -25.60 -6.41
CA TYR A 469 15.35 -24.66 -7.37
C TYR A 469 16.43 -23.92 -8.17
N LEU A 470 16.18 -23.75 -9.47
CA LEU A 470 16.98 -22.90 -10.36
C LEU A 470 16.09 -21.77 -10.84
N TYR A 471 16.40 -20.55 -10.41
CA TYR A 471 15.63 -19.36 -10.76
C TYR A 471 15.93 -18.93 -12.19
N GLN A 472 14.99 -18.19 -12.77
CA GLN A 472 15.24 -17.48 -14.02
C GLN A 472 16.33 -16.43 -13.78
N ASN A 473 17.34 -16.36 -14.66
CA ASN A 473 18.38 -15.34 -14.63
C ASN A 473 17.75 -13.94 -14.76
N TYR A 474 18.30 -12.96 -14.05
CA TYR A 474 17.83 -11.57 -14.12
C TYR A 474 19.01 -10.60 -14.26
N PRO A 475 18.96 -9.64 -15.20
CA PRO A 475 17.90 -9.45 -16.21
C PRO A 475 17.85 -10.61 -17.24
N ASN A 476 16.73 -10.76 -17.95
CA ASN A 476 16.57 -11.64 -19.11
C ASN A 476 15.48 -11.09 -20.06
N PRO A 477 15.80 -10.60 -21.27
CA PRO A 477 17.12 -10.58 -21.88
C PRO A 477 18.16 -9.73 -21.14
N PHE A 478 19.45 -10.01 -21.32
CA PHE A 478 20.55 -9.32 -20.62
C PHE A 478 21.63 -8.79 -21.56
N ASN A 479 22.40 -7.78 -21.10
CA ASN A 479 23.53 -7.20 -21.84
C ASN A 479 24.62 -6.62 -20.90
N PRO A 480 25.88 -7.09 -20.95
CA PRO A 480 26.28 -8.47 -21.20
C PRO A 480 26.26 -9.29 -19.90
N THR A 481 25.77 -8.74 -18.78
CA THR A 481 25.80 -9.40 -17.46
C THR A 481 24.40 -9.75 -16.95
N THR A 482 24.29 -10.88 -16.26
CA THR A 482 23.07 -11.35 -15.61
C THR A 482 23.41 -12.12 -14.35
N THR A 483 22.49 -12.17 -13.38
CA THR A 483 22.64 -12.96 -12.15
C THR A 483 21.77 -14.20 -12.22
N ILE A 484 22.37 -15.35 -11.94
CA ILE A 484 21.67 -16.65 -11.84
C ILE A 484 21.61 -17.03 -10.37
N ARG A 485 20.39 -17.19 -9.84
CA ARG A 485 20.13 -17.64 -8.47
C ARG A 485 19.73 -19.11 -8.46
N TYR A 486 20.11 -19.84 -7.40
CA TYR A 486 19.69 -21.21 -7.17
C TYR A 486 19.71 -21.61 -5.70
N SER A 487 18.93 -22.64 -5.36
CA SER A 487 18.73 -23.15 -4.01
C SER A 487 19.11 -24.62 -3.92
N ILE A 488 19.89 -24.97 -2.90
CA ILE A 488 20.33 -26.34 -2.59
C ILE A 488 19.67 -26.78 -1.28
N PRO A 489 18.81 -27.82 -1.27
CA PRO A 489 18.22 -28.34 -0.05
C PRO A 489 19.16 -29.31 0.67
N ARG A 490 18.80 -29.75 1.88
CA ARG A 490 19.47 -30.90 2.52
C ARG A 490 19.21 -32.16 1.68
N TYR A 491 20.27 -32.90 1.38
CA TYR A 491 20.20 -34.12 0.56
C TYR A 491 19.36 -35.20 1.29
N GLY A 492 18.28 -35.70 0.65
CA GLY A 492 17.45 -36.79 1.18
C GLY A 492 15.93 -36.57 1.23
N GLY A 493 15.41 -35.37 0.92
CA GLY A 493 13.97 -35.16 0.69
C GLY A 493 13.02 -35.38 1.88
N GLN A 494 13.52 -35.52 3.12
CA GLN A 494 12.69 -35.59 4.32
C GLN A 494 12.97 -34.41 5.25
N ALA A 495 11.91 -33.63 5.52
CA ALA A 495 11.95 -32.41 6.31
C ALA A 495 12.27 -32.60 7.81
N ASN A 496 12.44 -33.84 8.30
CA ASN A 496 12.50 -34.14 9.74
C ASN A 496 13.63 -35.11 10.14
N VAL A 497 14.85 -34.95 9.60
CA VAL A 497 16.02 -35.63 10.17
C VAL A 497 17.15 -34.62 10.42
N ALA A 498 17.38 -34.33 11.69
CA ALA A 498 18.56 -33.62 12.16
C ALA A 498 19.77 -34.57 12.12
N SER A 499 20.39 -34.72 10.95
CA SER A 499 21.72 -35.34 10.87
C SER A 499 22.49 -34.92 9.61
N SER A 500 23.61 -34.23 9.84
CA SER A 500 24.75 -34.03 8.92
C SER A 500 24.59 -32.99 7.81
N PHE A 501 25.30 -31.87 7.94
CA PHE A 501 25.67 -30.99 6.83
C PHE A 501 26.49 -31.82 5.83
N SER A 502 25.93 -32.12 4.65
CA SER A 502 26.70 -32.76 3.58
C SER A 502 26.69 -31.84 2.37
N SER A 503 27.84 -31.19 2.14
CA SER A 503 28.13 -30.50 0.90
C SER A 503 27.87 -31.41 -0.30
N SER A 504 27.25 -30.86 -1.35
CA SER A 504 27.04 -31.56 -2.62
C SER A 504 27.88 -30.92 -3.72
N LEU A 505 28.38 -31.72 -4.66
CA LEU A 505 29.04 -31.19 -5.85
C LEU A 505 28.00 -30.46 -6.70
N VAL A 506 28.18 -29.16 -6.86
CA VAL A 506 27.31 -28.29 -7.65
C VAL A 506 28.01 -27.88 -8.92
N ILE A 507 27.32 -28.14 -10.03
CA ILE A 507 27.79 -27.82 -11.37
C ILE A 507 26.74 -26.93 -12.04
N LEU A 508 27.11 -25.68 -12.33
CA LEU A 508 26.30 -24.76 -13.11
C LEU A 508 27.05 -24.41 -14.40
N LYS A 509 26.48 -24.81 -15.54
CA LYS A 509 27.10 -24.65 -16.86
C LYS A 509 26.15 -23.96 -17.83
N VAL A 510 26.73 -23.25 -18.79
CA VAL A 510 26.03 -22.57 -19.88
C VAL A 510 26.33 -23.26 -21.20
N TYR A 511 25.31 -23.42 -22.02
CA TYR A 511 25.33 -24.09 -23.32
C TYR A 511 24.70 -23.21 -24.39
N ASP A 512 25.17 -23.35 -25.63
CA ASP A 512 24.46 -22.83 -26.79
C ASP A 512 23.33 -23.78 -27.25
N LEU A 513 22.56 -23.37 -28.26
CA LEU A 513 21.45 -24.16 -28.81
C LEU A 513 21.89 -25.48 -29.49
N LEU A 514 23.18 -25.63 -29.81
CA LEU A 514 23.74 -26.88 -30.34
C LEU A 514 24.21 -27.82 -29.21
N GLY A 515 24.02 -27.43 -27.95
CA GLY A 515 24.43 -28.19 -26.78
C GLY A 515 25.92 -28.10 -26.48
N ARG A 516 26.66 -27.18 -27.12
CA ARG A 516 28.08 -26.96 -26.82
C ARG A 516 28.19 -26.14 -25.54
N GLU A 517 29.02 -26.60 -24.61
CA GLU A 517 29.34 -25.84 -23.39
C GLU A 517 30.12 -24.57 -23.76
N VAL A 518 29.65 -23.42 -23.30
CA VAL A 518 30.27 -22.12 -23.56
C VAL A 518 30.83 -21.46 -22.29
N ALA A 519 30.38 -21.89 -21.10
CA ALA A 519 30.94 -21.48 -19.83
C ALA A 519 30.62 -22.49 -18.71
N THR A 520 31.54 -22.64 -17.76
CA THR A 520 31.27 -23.24 -16.44
C THR A 520 31.28 -22.12 -15.40
N LEU A 521 30.15 -21.89 -14.74
CA LEU A 521 29.99 -20.83 -13.73
C LEU A 521 30.27 -21.33 -12.32
N VAL A 522 29.92 -22.59 -12.05
CA VAL A 522 30.13 -23.24 -10.76
C VAL A 522 30.54 -24.68 -11.00
N ASN A 523 31.57 -25.15 -10.30
CA ASN A 523 31.99 -26.55 -10.24
C ASN A 523 32.73 -26.79 -8.92
N LYS A 524 31.98 -26.82 -7.81
CA LYS A 524 32.55 -26.95 -6.46
C LYS A 524 31.56 -27.61 -5.50
N GLN A 525 32.08 -28.11 -4.38
CA GLN A 525 31.25 -28.53 -3.26
C GLN A 525 30.58 -27.30 -2.62
N GLN A 526 29.27 -27.36 -2.42
CA GLN A 526 28.52 -26.33 -1.70
C GLN A 526 27.59 -26.97 -0.68
N GLU A 527 27.48 -26.33 0.48
CA GLU A 527 26.52 -26.71 1.51
C GLU A 527 25.07 -26.44 1.06
N PRO A 528 24.07 -27.01 1.75
CA PRO A 528 22.69 -26.58 1.56
C PRO A 528 22.52 -25.08 1.84
N GLY A 529 21.86 -24.35 0.93
CA GLY A 529 21.77 -22.89 0.99
C GLY A 529 21.28 -22.25 -0.32
N ASN A 530 21.10 -20.93 -0.27
CA ASN A 530 20.82 -20.11 -1.44
C ASN A 530 22.13 -19.52 -1.99
N TYR A 531 22.25 -19.51 -3.31
CA TYR A 531 23.45 -19.07 -4.01
C TYR A 531 23.09 -18.19 -5.20
N GLU A 532 24.00 -17.27 -5.50
CA GLU A 532 23.95 -16.46 -6.72
C GLU A 532 25.31 -16.45 -7.41
N VAL A 533 25.28 -16.40 -8.73
CA VAL A 533 26.48 -16.23 -9.55
C VAL A 533 26.20 -15.21 -10.65
N VAL A 534 27.13 -14.27 -10.81
CA VAL A 534 27.11 -13.30 -11.90
C VAL A 534 27.74 -13.94 -13.13
N PHE A 535 27.01 -13.95 -14.24
CA PHE A 535 27.49 -14.39 -15.54
C PHE A 535 27.77 -13.19 -16.44
N ASN A 536 29.01 -13.04 -16.89
CA ASN A 536 29.42 -12.04 -17.89
C ASN A 536 29.62 -12.72 -19.24
N ALA A 537 28.74 -12.39 -20.19
CA ALA A 537 28.72 -12.95 -21.54
C ALA A 537 29.31 -12.00 -22.59
N SER A 538 30.18 -11.06 -22.21
CA SER A 538 30.78 -10.07 -23.13
C SER A 538 31.47 -10.72 -24.34
N GLN A 539 32.03 -11.92 -24.16
CA GLN A 539 32.72 -12.70 -25.20
C GLN A 539 31.80 -13.58 -26.05
N LEU A 540 30.49 -13.60 -25.78
CA LEU A 540 29.51 -14.39 -26.52
C LEU A 540 28.72 -13.53 -27.52
N SER A 541 28.18 -14.14 -28.57
CA SER A 541 27.32 -13.45 -29.55
C SER A 541 25.90 -13.29 -29.02
N SER A 542 25.15 -12.27 -29.47
CA SER A 542 23.72 -12.16 -29.19
C SER A 542 22.99 -13.43 -29.60
N GLY A 543 22.06 -13.91 -28.77
CA GLY A 543 21.37 -15.17 -29.03
C GLY A 543 20.75 -15.80 -27.79
N THR A 544 20.18 -16.99 -28.00
CA THR A 544 19.61 -17.79 -26.92
C THR A 544 20.64 -18.79 -26.40
N TYR A 545 20.72 -18.89 -25.08
CA TYR A 545 21.57 -19.83 -24.35
C TYR A 545 20.73 -20.62 -23.36
N LEU A 546 21.21 -21.80 -22.97
CA LEU A 546 20.65 -22.62 -21.90
C LEU A 546 21.65 -22.66 -20.74
N TYR A 547 21.18 -22.65 -19.51
CA TYR A 547 22.01 -22.95 -18.35
C TYR A 547 21.41 -24.10 -17.56
N ARG A 548 22.29 -24.98 -17.09
CA ARG A 548 21.94 -26.20 -16.38
C ARG A 548 22.62 -26.20 -15.02
N LEU A 549 21.82 -26.38 -13.98
CA LEU A 549 22.27 -26.65 -12.63
C LEU A 549 22.16 -28.15 -12.37
N SER A 550 23.23 -28.78 -11.88
CA SER A 550 23.26 -30.16 -11.43
C SER A 550 23.81 -30.22 -9.99
N VAL A 551 23.09 -30.92 -9.12
CA VAL A 551 23.43 -31.15 -7.71
C VAL A 551 23.13 -32.61 -7.36
N GLY A 552 24.17 -33.44 -7.30
CA GLY A 552 23.97 -34.90 -7.22
C GLY A 552 23.14 -35.40 -8.41
N ASP A 553 22.02 -36.08 -8.13
CA ASP A 553 21.08 -36.60 -9.15
C ASP A 553 20.05 -35.57 -9.62
N LEU A 554 19.97 -34.41 -8.96
CA LEU A 554 19.01 -33.35 -9.31
C LEU A 554 19.57 -32.49 -10.45
N THR A 555 18.74 -32.21 -11.45
CA THR A 555 19.11 -31.33 -12.56
C THR A 555 17.95 -30.42 -12.93
N SER A 556 18.24 -29.14 -13.16
CA SER A 556 17.29 -28.16 -13.70
C SER A 556 17.93 -27.35 -14.83
N VAL A 557 17.13 -26.98 -15.82
CA VAL A 557 17.57 -26.23 -17.01
C VAL A 557 16.64 -25.05 -17.23
N LYS A 558 17.23 -23.90 -17.54
CA LYS A 558 16.50 -22.67 -17.91
C LYS A 558 17.15 -22.03 -19.14
N LYS A 559 16.39 -21.16 -19.81
CA LYS A 559 16.78 -20.47 -21.04
C LYS A 559 17.07 -18.99 -20.74
N MET A 560 18.10 -18.43 -21.34
CA MET A 560 18.42 -17.00 -21.27
C MET A 560 18.68 -16.41 -22.66
N ILE A 561 18.48 -15.10 -22.81
CA ILE A 561 18.62 -14.36 -24.06
C ILE A 561 19.65 -13.25 -23.85
N LEU A 562 20.77 -13.33 -24.56
CA LEU A 562 21.78 -12.27 -24.61
C LEU A 562 21.44 -11.32 -25.77
N LEU A 563 21.30 -10.03 -25.46
CA LEU A 563 21.18 -8.95 -26.44
C LEU A 563 22.44 -8.10 -26.34
N LYS A 564 23.13 -7.86 -27.47
CA LYS A 564 24.20 -6.87 -27.55
C LYS A 564 23.70 -5.58 -28.16
#